data_AF-A0A367AAY6-F1
#
_entry.id   AF-A0A367AAY6-F1
#
_cell.length_a   1.000
_cell.length_b   1.000
_cell.length_c   1.000
_cell.angle_alpha   90.00
_cell.angle_beta   90.00
_cell.angle_gamma   90.00
#
_symmetry.space_group_name_H-M   'P 1'
#
loop_
_entity.id
_entity.type
_entity.pdbx_description
1 polymer ?
#
loop_
_entity_poly.entity_id
_entity_poly.type
_entity_poly.pdbx_seq_one_letter_code
_entity_poly.pdbx_strand_id
1 'polypeptide(L)' 'MVTMKEPSPEALANVTEHNVETRAQLLPEEEALKGSGMEEVAAEVILAESEERTVHADPDDAQGAHRTSEETADLP' A
#
# COMPACT_ATOMS: atom_id res chain seq x y z
N MET A 1 -8.36 -16.84 0.47
CA MET A 1 -9.24 -15.82 -0.15
C MET A 1 -9.00 -14.57 0.65
N VAL A 2 -8.40 -13.53 0.07
CA VAL A 2 -8.27 -12.24 0.77
C VAL A 2 -9.68 -11.70 0.86
N THR A 3 -10.27 -11.73 2.05
CA THR A 3 -11.47 -10.96 2.31
C THR A 3 -11.08 -9.51 2.12
N MET A 4 -11.60 -8.85 1.08
CA MET A 4 -11.46 -7.40 0.90
C MET A 4 -12.14 -6.74 2.11
N LYS A 5 -11.35 -6.53 3.15
CA LYS A 5 -11.76 -5.85 4.37
C LYS A 5 -12.05 -4.40 3.97
N GLU A 6 -13.13 -3.85 4.50
CA GLU A 6 -13.41 -2.43 4.33
C GLU A 6 -12.32 -1.62 5.08
N PRO A 7 -11.75 -0.56 4.49
CA PRO A 7 -10.72 0.23 5.16
C PRO A 7 -11.24 0.79 6.48
N SER A 8 -10.37 0.92 7.47
CA SER A 8 -10.77 1.57 8.72
C SER A 8 -11.19 3.03 8.50
N PRO A 9 -11.99 3.61 9.40
CA PRO A 9 -12.31 5.04 9.35
C PRO A 9 -11.08 5.95 9.34
N GLU A 10 -9.98 5.54 9.99
CA GLU A 10 -8.71 6.26 10.00
C GLU A 10 -8.00 6.19 8.64
N ALA A 11 -8.05 5.03 7.98
CA ALA A 11 -7.57 4.89 6.60
C ALA A 11 -8.39 5.74 5.64
N LEU A 12 -9.72 5.71 5.73
CA LEU A 12 -10.60 6.53 4.88
C LEU A 12 -10.35 8.04 5.07
N ALA A 13 -10.06 8.48 6.30
CA ALA A 13 -9.71 9.88 6.55
C ALA A 13 -8.41 10.32 5.84
N ASN A 14 -7.55 9.37 5.45
CA ASN A 14 -6.35 9.63 4.67
C ASN A 14 -6.59 9.64 3.15
N VAL A 15 -7.78 9.26 2.67
CA VAL A 15 -8.17 9.36 1.24
C VAL A 15 -8.63 10.80 0.97
N THR A 16 -7.69 11.72 1.02
CA THR A 16 -7.91 13.12 0.64
C THR A 16 -7.54 13.34 -0.82
N GLU A 17 -8.16 14.31 -1.48
CA GLU A 17 -7.81 14.71 -2.86
C GLU A 17 -6.30 14.91 -3.03
N HIS A 18 -5.67 15.62 -2.10
CA HIS A 18 -4.22 15.84 -2.10
C HIS A 18 -3.42 14.53 -2.04
N ASN A 19 -3.80 13.61 -1.16
CA ASN A 19 -3.10 12.33 -1.02
C ASN A 19 -3.31 11.45 -2.25
N VAL A 20 -4.51 11.42 -2.83
CA VAL A 20 -4.82 10.69 -4.07
C VAL A 20 -3.98 11.24 -5.23
N GLU A 21 -3.96 12.55 -5.41
CA GLU A 21 -3.19 13.21 -6.48
C GLU A 21 -1.68 13.01 -6.37
N THR A 22 -1.15 13.02 -5.15
CA THR A 22 0.28 12.89 -4.91
C THR A 22 0.74 11.43 -4.92
N ARG A 23 -0.10 10.48 -4.48
CA ARG A 23 0.23 9.06 -4.49
C ARG A 23 0.33 8.49 -5.90
N ALA A 24 -0.48 9.00 -6.84
CA ALA A 24 -0.35 8.70 -8.26
C ALA A 24 1.03 9.06 -8.86
N GLN A 25 1.81 9.94 -8.21
CA GLN A 25 3.19 10.27 -8.64
C GLN A 25 4.21 9.25 -8.13
N LEU A 26 3.85 8.44 -7.14
CA LEU A 26 4.71 7.44 -6.50
C LEU A 26 4.43 6.03 -7.02
N LEU A 27 3.17 5.76 -7.39
CA LEU A 27 2.70 4.47 -7.90
C LEU A 27 2.31 4.61 -9.37
N PRO A 28 3.18 4.18 -10.33
CA PRO A 28 2.89 4.26 -11.76
C PRO A 28 1.58 3.57 -12.16
N GLU A 29 1.17 2.55 -11.40
CA GLU A 29 -0.11 1.85 -11.58
C GLU A 29 -1.31 2.76 -11.29
N GLU A 30 -1.17 3.72 -10.36
CA GLU A 30 -2.20 4.71 -10.06
C GLU A 30 -2.16 5.92 -10.99
N GLU A 31 -0.99 6.26 -11.57
CA GLU A 31 -0.91 7.29 -12.61
C GLU A 31 -1.83 6.95 -13.80
N ALA A 32 -1.89 5.67 -14.17
CA ALA A 32 -2.74 5.18 -15.24
C ALA A 32 -4.25 5.33 -14.95
N LEU A 33 -4.63 5.51 -13.68
CA LEU A 33 -6.00 5.71 -13.24
C LEU A 33 -6.38 7.20 -13.18
N LYS A 34 -5.45 8.12 -13.41
CA LYS A 34 -5.72 9.56 -13.35
C LYS A 34 -6.73 10.00 -14.42
N GLY A 35 -7.74 10.74 -14.01
CA GLY A 35 -8.88 11.17 -14.82
C GLY A 35 -9.93 10.08 -15.06
N SER A 36 -9.83 8.91 -14.41
CA SER A 36 -10.77 7.79 -14.62
C SER A 36 -12.00 7.84 -13.72
N GLY A 37 -11.96 8.57 -12.61
CA GLY A 37 -12.98 8.53 -11.56
C GLY A 37 -12.88 7.30 -10.64
N MET A 38 -11.80 6.52 -10.73
CA MET A 38 -11.53 5.35 -9.90
C MET A 38 -10.38 5.55 -8.90
N GLU A 39 -9.79 6.74 -8.84
CA GLU A 39 -8.58 7.04 -8.07
C GLU A 39 -8.81 6.91 -6.57
N GLU A 40 -9.95 7.36 -6.08
CA GLU A 40 -10.36 7.23 -4.67
C GLU A 40 -10.61 5.76 -4.30
N VAL A 41 -11.24 4.99 -5.20
CA VAL A 41 -11.49 3.56 -4.98
C VAL A 41 -10.18 2.78 -4.93
N ALA A 42 -9.24 3.10 -5.83
CA ALA A 42 -7.90 2.51 -5.79
C ALA A 42 -7.17 2.85 -4.47
N ALA A 43 -7.34 4.08 -3.99
CA ALA A 43 -6.80 4.53 -2.70
C ALA A 43 -7.28 3.68 -1.54
N GLU A 44 -8.59 3.47 -1.48
CA GLU A 44 -9.24 2.72 -0.41
C GLU A 44 -8.78 1.26 -0.41
N VAL A 45 -8.73 0.62 -1.58
CA VAL A 45 -8.28 -0.77 -1.72
C VAL A 45 -6.85 -0.94 -1.22
N ILE A 46 -5.93 -0.06 -1.63
CA ILE A 46 -4.53 -0.13 -1.20
C ILE A 46 -4.40 0.03 0.31
N LEU A 47 -5.18 0.95 0.91
CA LEU A 47 -5.15 1.15 2.36
C LEU A 47 -5.72 -0.05 3.10
N ALA A 48 -6.82 -0.64 2.63
CA ALA A 48 -7.36 -1.88 3.20
C ALA A 48 -6.35 -3.03 3.14
N GLU A 49 -5.68 -3.22 2.00
CA GLU A 49 -4.63 -4.23 1.85
C GLU A 49 -3.44 -3.96 2.77
N SER A 50 -3.06 -2.70 2.94
CA SER A 50 -1.97 -2.28 3.83
C SER A 50 -2.29 -2.52 5.30
N GLU A 51 -3.53 -2.25 5.72
CA GLU A 51 -3.99 -2.56 7.08
C GLU A 51 -4.02 -4.08 7.33
N GLU A 52 -4.50 -4.85 6.35
CA GLU A 52 -4.52 -6.31 6.44
C GLU A 52 -3.10 -6.87 6.60
N ARG A 53 -2.14 -6.38 5.80
CA ARG A 53 -0.71 -6.77 5.92
C ARG A 53 -0.06 -6.34 7.23
N THR A 54 -0.55 -5.26 7.84
CA THR A 54 -0.06 -4.80 9.15
C THR A 54 -0.52 -5.72 10.26
N VAL A 55 -1.76 -6.21 10.20
CA VAL A 55 -2.32 -7.15 11.18
C VAL A 55 -1.82 -8.58 10.94
N HIS A 56 -1.73 -8.97 9.67
CA HIS A 56 -1.33 -10.27 9.19
C HIS A 56 -0.02 -10.15 8.42
N ALA A 57 1.04 -9.77 9.14
CA ALA A 57 2.38 -9.72 8.59
C ALA A 57 2.74 -11.09 7.97
N ASP A 58 3.41 -11.06 6.81
CA ASP A 58 3.94 -12.28 6.20
C ASP A 58 4.83 -12.98 7.23
N PRO A 59 4.74 -14.31 7.41
CA PRO A 59 5.69 -15.04 8.24
C PRO A 59 7.16 -14.72 7.90
N ASP A 60 7.51 -14.45 6.63
CA ASP A 60 8.86 -14.04 6.24
C ASP A 60 9.22 -12.63 6.79
N ASP A 61 8.26 -11.69 6.79
CA ASP A 61 8.42 -10.35 7.38
C ASP A 61 8.54 -10.44 8.92
N ALA A 62 7.72 -11.28 9.55
CA ALA A 62 7.67 -11.46 11.00
C ALA A 62 8.88 -12.21 11.57
N GLN A 63 9.51 -13.07 10.77
CA GLN A 63 10.70 -13.83 11.15
C GLN A 63 12.01 -13.13 10.80
N GLY A 64 11.96 -11.91 10.25
CA GLY A 64 13.16 -11.13 9.90
C GLY A 64 13.93 -11.72 8.72
N ALA A 65 13.24 -12.41 7.79
CA ALA A 65 13.86 -12.98 6.59
C ALA A 65 14.19 -11.91 5.52
N HIS A 66 13.89 -10.63 5.80
CA HIS A 66 14.42 -9.53 5.01
C HIS A 66 15.93 -9.46 5.17
N ARG A 67 16.64 -9.50 4.03
CA ARG A 67 18.07 -9.19 4.01
C ARG A 67 18.28 -7.81 4.61
N THR A 68 19.16 -7.73 5.60
CA THR A 68 19.58 -6.46 6.19
C THR A 68 20.35 -5.64 5.16
N SER A 69 20.41 -4.33 5.36
CA SER A 69 21.19 -3.45 4.47
C SER A 69 22.67 -3.88 4.40
N GLU A 70 23.22 -4.39 5.51
CA GLU A 70 24.58 -4.93 5.60
C GLU A 70 24.77 -6.16 4.69
N GLU A 71 23.80 -7.07 4.64
CA GLU A 71 23.84 -8.27 3.79
C GLU A 71 23.71 -7.98 2.29
N THR A 72 23.20 -6.80 1.92
CA THR A 72 23.05 -6.37 0.52
C THR A 72 24.11 -5.39 0.04
N ALA A 73 24.83 -4.74 0.95
CA ALA A 73 25.78 -3.68 0.61
C ALA A 73 27.00 -4.19 -0.18
N ASP A 74 27.38 -5.45 0.02
CA ASP A 74 28.58 -6.06 -0.57
C ASP A 74 28.27 -7.10 -1.67
N LEU A 75 27.02 -7.18 -2.15
CA LEU A 75 26.69 -8.03 -3.29
C LEU A 75 27.19 -7.38 -4.60
N PRO A 76 27.93 -8.12 -5.45
CA PRO A 76 28.55 -7.59 -6.67
C PRO A 76 27.54 -7.18 -7.74
#